data_AF-A0A6A4GRR1-F1
#
_entry.id   AF-A0A6A4GRR1-F1
#
_cell.length_a   1.000
_cell.length_b   1.000
_cell.length_c   1.000
_cell.angle_alpha   90.00
_cell.angle_beta   90.00
_cell.angle_gamma   90.00
#
_symmetry.space_group_name_H-M   'P 1'
#
loop_
_entity.id
_entity.type
_entity.pdbx_description
1 polymer ?
#
loop_
_entity_poly.entity_id
_entity_poly.type
_entity_poly.pdbx_seq_one_letter_code
_entity_poly.pdbx_strand_id
1 'polypeptide(L)'
;MSPLYAGLGLLPVRVRRVELALCYLIYLVQLSSHDLACTALQASSALREHNKPSWLSNLDWVIRDLPGSTSHLPPLADLSTESITSLLKSVRADCLHHLHNDIVLFHRLRLLDNRLEPSADGSTSSPIIHLHHYHLVCGSLTPMTFRALPGFIHQFY
;
A
#
# COMPACT_ATOMS: atom_id res chain seq x y z
N MET A 1 10.06 -13.05 4.09
CA MET A 1 9.10 -12.47 3.11
C MET A 1 9.73 -11.33 2.29
N SER A 2 10.82 -10.73 2.77
CA SER A 2 11.49 -9.53 2.23
C SER A 2 12.32 -9.68 0.94
N PRO A 3 12.90 -10.86 0.57
CA PRO A 3 13.76 -10.97 -0.62
C PRO A 3 13.09 -10.57 -1.94
N LEU A 4 11.80 -10.91 -2.08
CA LEU A 4 11.04 -10.66 -3.31
C LEU A 4 10.71 -9.17 -3.47
N TYR A 5 10.37 -8.48 -2.38
CA TYR A 5 10.02 -7.07 -2.41
C TYR A 5 11.24 -6.18 -2.62
N ALA A 6 12.35 -6.49 -1.92
CA ALA A 6 13.63 -5.82 -2.14
C ALA A 6 14.16 -6.08 -3.56
N GLY A 7 14.10 -7.32 -4.05
CA GLY A 7 14.58 -7.67 -5.39
C GLY A 7 13.75 -7.09 -6.53
N LEU A 8 12.45 -6.86 -6.33
CA LEU A 8 11.56 -6.22 -7.30
C LEU A 8 11.41 -4.71 -7.09
N GLY A 9 12.04 -4.16 -6.05
CA GLY A 9 11.85 -2.77 -5.65
C GLY A 9 10.39 -2.41 -5.36
N LEU A 10 9.54 -3.32 -4.87
CA LEU A 10 8.12 -3.01 -4.62
C LEU A 10 7.83 -2.92 -3.13
N LEU A 11 6.94 -2.00 -2.74
CA LEU A 11 6.38 -2.02 -1.40
C LEU A 11 5.60 -3.34 -1.15
N PRO A 12 5.67 -3.92 0.05
CA PRO A 12 4.84 -5.06 0.42
C PRO A 12 3.35 -4.76 0.19
N VAL A 13 2.60 -5.78 -0.24
CA VAL A 13 1.15 -5.63 -0.56
C VAL A 13 0.37 -5.07 0.64
N ARG A 14 0.73 -5.45 1.87
CA ARG A 14 0.10 -4.95 3.09
C ARG A 14 0.27 -3.43 3.23
N VAL A 15 1.47 -2.90 2.97
CA VAL A 15 1.76 -1.45 3.05
C VAL A 15 0.97 -0.69 1.99
N ARG A 16 0.93 -1.18 0.75
CA ARG A 16 0.13 -0.58 -0.32
C ARG A 16 -1.36 -0.53 0.01
N ARG A 17 -1.90 -1.58 0.65
CA ARG A 17 -3.31 -1.59 1.11
C ARG A 17 -3.55 -0.55 2.21
N VAL A 18 -2.61 -0.39 3.13
CA VAL A 18 -2.67 0.66 4.17
C VAL A 18 -2.64 2.05 3.53
N GLU A 19 -1.75 2.30 2.57
CA GLU A 19 -1.70 3.58 1.85
C GLU A 19 -3.02 3.91 1.18
N LEU A 20 -3.64 2.96 0.47
CA LEU A 20 -4.94 3.15 -0.15
C LEU A 20 -6.03 3.46 0.89
N ALA A 21 -6.04 2.76 2.02
CA ALA A 21 -6.99 3.00 3.09
C ALA A 21 -6.80 4.36 3.75
N LEU A 22 -5.55 4.82 3.94
CA LEU A 22 -5.24 6.15 4.47
C LEU A 22 -5.62 7.26 3.46
N CYS A 23 -5.37 7.07 2.16
CA CYS A 23 -5.84 8.00 1.13
C CYS A 23 -7.38 8.09 1.11
N TYR A 24 -8.07 6.96 1.28
CA TYR A 24 -9.53 6.97 1.42
C TYR A 24 -9.98 7.67 2.70
N LEU A 25 -9.25 7.51 3.80
CA LEU A 25 -9.54 8.23 5.05
C LEU A 25 -9.37 9.75 4.90
N ILE A 26 -8.35 10.22 4.15
CA ILE A 26 -8.19 11.65 3.80
C ILE A 26 -9.46 12.16 3.11
N TYR A 27 -9.94 11.42 2.11
CA TYR A 27 -11.17 11.76 1.41
C TYR A 27 -12.36 11.84 2.38
N LEU A 28 -12.54 10.85 3.26
CA LEU A 28 -13.65 10.84 4.22
C LEU A 28 -13.63 12.00 5.21
N VAL A 29 -12.45 12.44 5.66
CA VAL A 29 -12.31 13.58 6.59
C VAL A 29 -12.60 14.92 5.90
N GLN A 30 -12.47 14.99 4.58
CA GLN A 30 -12.79 16.18 3.78
C GLN A 30 -14.27 16.27 3.40
N LEU A 31 -15.05 15.20 3.59
CA LEU A 31 -16.47 15.17 3.22
C LEU A 31 -17.32 16.05 4.14
N SER A 32 -18.47 16.48 3.60
CA SER A 32 -19.44 17.23 4.39
C SER A 32 -20.03 16.36 5.50
N SER A 33 -20.42 16.97 6.62
CA SER A 33 -21.00 16.26 7.77
C SER A 33 -22.34 15.59 7.47
N HIS A 34 -22.98 15.91 6.35
CA HIS A 34 -24.26 15.36 5.92
C HIS A 34 -24.12 14.14 4.97
N ASP A 35 -22.90 13.79 4.57
CA ASP A 35 -22.68 12.59 3.77
C ASP A 35 -22.77 11.33 4.61
N LEU A 36 -23.44 10.30 4.07
CA LEU A 36 -23.55 8.98 4.68
C LEU A 36 -22.17 8.38 5.01
N ALA A 37 -21.17 8.68 4.20
CA ALA A 37 -19.80 8.23 4.42
C ALA A 37 -19.15 8.88 5.65
N CYS A 38 -19.45 10.16 5.93
CA CYS A 38 -19.00 10.85 7.14
C CYS A 38 -19.70 10.26 8.38
N THR A 39 -21.01 10.01 8.31
CA THR A 39 -21.76 9.34 9.39
C THR A 39 -21.22 7.93 9.66
N ALA A 40 -20.90 7.17 8.61
CA ALA A 40 -20.31 5.85 8.75
C ALA A 40 -18.91 5.90 9.39
N LEU A 41 -18.10 6.92 9.07
CA LEU A 41 -16.81 7.15 9.71
C LEU A 41 -16.96 7.42 11.21
N GLN A 42 -17.89 8.29 11.60
CA GLN A 42 -18.19 8.60 12.99
C GLN A 42 -18.65 7.35 13.76
N ALA A 43 -19.58 6.57 13.18
CA ALA A 43 -20.02 5.31 13.77
C ALA A 43 -18.88 4.30 13.92
N SER A 44 -18.00 4.20 12.91
CA SER A 44 -16.80 3.35 12.95
C SER A 44 -15.81 3.79 14.06
N SER A 45 -15.71 5.10 14.34
CA SER A 45 -14.89 5.63 15.44
C SER A 45 -15.49 5.31 16.79
N ALA A 46 -16.80 5.52 16.95
CA ALA A 46 -17.50 5.17 18.18
C ALA A 46 -17.34 3.67 18.49
N LEU A 47 -17.44 2.80 17.48
CA LEU A 47 -17.18 1.37 17.65
C LEU A 47 -15.74 1.09 18.09
N ARG A 48 -14.74 1.77 17.49
CA ARG A 48 -13.33 1.63 17.86
C ARG A 48 -13.08 2.06 19.31
N GLU A 49 -13.65 3.17 19.77
CA GLU A 49 -13.55 3.67 21.15
C GLU A 49 -14.14 2.68 22.17
N HIS A 50 -15.20 1.95 21.78
CA HIS A 50 -15.80 0.90 22.58
C HIS A 50 -15.14 -0.48 22.40
N ASN A 51 -13.95 -0.55 21.78
CA ASN A 51 -13.22 -1.78 21.47
C ASN A 51 -14.07 -2.81 20.69
N LYS A 52 -14.96 -2.34 19.81
CA LYS A 52 -15.77 -3.17 18.92
C LYS A 52 -15.14 -3.27 17.53
N PRO A 53 -15.32 -4.40 16.83
CA PRO A 53 -14.87 -4.54 15.44
C PRO A 53 -15.50 -3.46 14.55
N SER A 54 -14.65 -2.77 13.79
CA SER A 54 -15.03 -1.71 12.87
C SER A 54 -13.96 -1.56 11.79
N TRP A 55 -14.27 -0.81 10.73
CA TRP A 55 -13.29 -0.54 9.68
C TRP A 55 -12.06 0.22 10.23
N LEU A 56 -12.27 1.20 11.13
CA LEU A 56 -11.18 1.97 11.74
C LEU A 56 -10.33 1.14 12.71
N SER A 57 -10.93 0.28 13.52
CA SER A 57 -10.17 -0.61 14.41
C SER A 57 -9.35 -1.64 13.62
N ASN A 58 -9.89 -2.15 12.50
CA ASN A 58 -9.14 -3.02 11.61
C ASN A 58 -7.98 -2.27 10.92
N LEU A 59 -8.21 -1.03 10.47
CA LEU A 59 -7.15 -0.21 9.88
C LEU A 59 -6.02 0.06 10.88
N ASP A 60 -6.35 0.45 12.11
CA ASP A 60 -5.38 0.66 13.19
C ASP A 60 -4.59 -0.63 13.50
N TRP A 61 -5.28 -1.77 13.56
CA TRP A 61 -4.62 -3.06 13.75
C TRP A 61 -3.64 -3.39 12.61
N VAL A 62 -4.05 -3.21 11.35
CA VAL A 62 -3.17 -3.48 10.20
C VAL A 62 -1.95 -2.56 10.20
N ILE A 63 -2.09 -1.28 10.56
CA ILE A 63 -0.96 -0.33 10.65
C ILE A 63 0.05 -0.82 11.69
N ARG A 64 -0.41 -1.23 12.87
CA ARG A 64 0.46 -1.74 13.95
C ARG A 64 1.09 -3.10 13.64
N ASP A 65 0.42 -3.93 12.83
CA ASP A 65 0.92 -5.24 12.38
C ASP A 65 1.98 -5.12 11.27
N LEU A 66 2.19 -3.92 10.70
CA LEU A 66 3.23 -3.74 9.68
C LEU A 66 4.62 -4.00 10.26
N PRO A 67 5.51 -4.68 9.51
CA PRO A 67 6.86 -4.96 9.97
C PRO A 67 7.63 -3.67 10.34
N GLY A 68 8.13 -3.62 11.58
CA GLY A 68 8.88 -2.48 12.09
C GLY A 68 8.05 -1.23 12.38
N SER A 69 6.72 -1.29 12.29
CA SER A 69 5.91 -0.11 12.52
C SER A 69 5.74 0.20 14.00
N THR A 70 5.93 1.46 14.34
CA THR A 70 5.57 2.05 15.64
C THR A 70 4.36 2.99 15.53
N SER A 71 3.82 3.09 14.32
CA SER A 71 2.74 3.99 13.96
C SER A 71 1.39 3.43 14.43
N HIS A 72 0.46 4.33 14.76
CA HIS A 72 -0.91 3.99 15.13
C HIS A 72 -1.85 5.05 14.57
N LEU A 73 -3.12 4.70 14.39
CA LEU A 73 -4.12 5.63 13.91
C LEU A 73 -4.54 6.56 15.06
N PRO A 74 -4.54 7.90 14.90
CA PRO A 74 -4.99 8.79 15.95
C PRO A 74 -6.52 8.65 16.20
N PRO A 75 -7.03 9.17 17.33
CA PRO A 75 -8.46 9.30 17.58
C PRO A 75 -9.14 10.18 16.51
N LEU A 76 -10.45 10.01 16.29
CA LEU A 76 -11.17 10.78 15.27
C LEU A 76 -11.16 12.29 15.53
N ALA A 77 -11.11 12.71 16.80
CA ALA A 77 -10.99 14.13 17.16
C ALA A 77 -9.70 14.79 16.64
N ASP A 78 -8.63 14.01 16.50
CA ASP A 78 -7.31 14.47 16.06
C ASP A 78 -7.04 14.13 14.58
N LEU A 79 -7.99 13.48 13.90
CA LEU A 79 -7.85 13.11 12.49
C LEU A 79 -8.04 14.34 11.61
N SER A 80 -6.91 14.89 11.16
CA SER A 80 -6.82 15.88 10.09
C SER A 80 -6.15 15.30 8.84
N THR A 81 -6.33 15.93 7.68
CA THR A 81 -5.61 15.58 6.45
C THR A 81 -4.09 15.61 6.64
N GLU A 82 -3.58 16.57 7.43
CA GLU A 82 -2.16 16.68 7.78
C GLU A 82 -1.69 15.52 8.67
N SER A 83 -2.48 15.13 9.67
CA SER A 83 -2.15 13.99 10.53
C SER A 83 -2.08 12.68 9.73
N ILE A 84 -3.01 12.46 8.80
CA ILE A 84 -3.08 11.24 7.99
C ILE A 84 -1.94 11.21 6.96
N THR A 85 -1.62 12.35 6.34
CA THR A 85 -0.48 12.44 5.42
C THR A 85 0.86 12.25 6.13
N SER A 86 1.00 12.74 7.36
CA SER A 86 2.16 12.47 8.21
C SER A 86 2.28 10.97 8.54
N LEU A 87 1.17 10.35 8.94
CA LEU A 87 1.10 8.92 9.21
C LEU A 87 1.47 8.08 7.96
N LEU A 88 0.99 8.47 6.79
CA LEU A 88 1.33 7.82 5.52
C LEU A 88 2.83 7.90 5.22
N LYS A 89 3.46 9.04 5.48
CA LYS A 89 4.92 9.20 5.35
C LYS A 89 5.67 8.31 6.35
N SER A 90 5.20 8.24 7.60
CA SER A 90 5.80 7.40 8.64
C SER A 90 5.73 5.92 8.27
N VAL A 91 4.55 5.41 7.87
CA VAL A 91 4.35 4.03 7.44
C VAL A 91 5.27 3.66 6.28
N ARG A 92 5.45 4.56 5.31
CA ARG A 92 6.40 4.36 4.20
C ARG A 92 7.84 4.31 4.68
N ALA A 93 8.24 5.23 5.56
CA ALA A 93 9.59 5.30 6.11
C ALA A 93 9.92 4.04 6.93
N ASP A 94 9.01 3.61 7.80
CA ASP A 94 9.13 2.38 8.59
C ASP A 94 9.35 1.16 7.69
N CYS A 95 8.55 1.03 6.63
CA CYS A 95 8.69 -0.07 5.66
C CYS A 95 10.03 -0.01 4.91
N LEU A 96 10.46 1.17 4.47
CA LEU A 96 11.73 1.35 3.76
C LEU A 96 12.92 1.01 4.67
N HIS A 97 12.86 1.46 5.92
CA HIS A 97 13.89 1.17 6.91
C HIS A 97 13.95 -0.33 7.21
N HIS A 98 12.80 -0.99 7.38
CA HIS A 98 12.73 -2.44 7.57
C HIS A 98 13.32 -3.21 6.36
N LEU A 99 12.94 -2.83 5.13
CA LEU A 99 13.49 -3.45 3.91
C LEU A 99 14.99 -3.23 3.77
N HIS A 100 15.49 -2.03 4.11
CA HIS A 100 16.92 -1.75 4.12
C HIS A 100 17.65 -2.65 5.12
N ASN A 101 17.14 -2.75 6.35
CA ASN A 101 17.71 -3.63 7.37
C ASN A 101 17.72 -5.08 6.90
N ASP A 102 16.65 -5.54 6.23
CA ASP A 102 16.63 -6.87 5.64
C ASP A 102 17.71 -7.06 4.56
N ILE A 103 17.92 -6.08 3.67
CA ILE A 103 18.97 -6.14 2.65
C ILE A 103 20.36 -6.28 3.30
N VAL A 104 20.63 -5.48 4.33
CA VAL A 104 21.91 -5.49 5.05
C VAL A 104 22.12 -6.81 5.81
N LEU A 105 21.08 -7.35 6.45
CA LEU A 105 21.17 -8.52 7.32
C LEU A 105 21.15 -9.85 6.54
N PHE A 106 20.43 -9.93 5.42
CA PHE A 106 20.33 -11.18 4.66
C PHE A 106 21.46 -11.31 3.64
N HIS A 107 22.36 -12.28 3.87
CA HIS A 107 23.49 -12.57 2.98
C HIS A 107 23.11 -12.76 1.49
N ARG A 108 21.90 -13.27 1.20
CA ARG A 108 21.39 -13.47 -0.17
C ARG A 108 20.99 -12.16 -0.87
N LEU A 109 20.83 -11.08 -0.12
CA LEU A 109 20.45 -9.75 -0.61
C LEU A 109 21.62 -8.77 -0.70
N ARG A 110 22.85 -9.22 -0.36
CA ARG A 110 24.07 -8.40 -0.48
C ARG A 110 24.31 -7.85 -1.88
N LEU A 111 23.81 -8.51 -2.92
CA LEU A 111 23.93 -8.02 -4.30
C LEU A 111 23.03 -6.79 -4.59
N LEU A 112 22.05 -6.54 -3.71
CA LEU A 112 21.22 -5.34 -3.76
C LEU A 112 21.81 -4.20 -2.91
N ASP A 113 22.78 -4.50 -2.06
CA ASP A 113 23.51 -3.50 -1.27
C ASP A 113 24.43 -2.68 -2.20
N ASN A 114 24.31 -1.36 -2.15
CA ASN A 114 24.97 -0.41 -3.06
C ASN A 114 24.69 -0.61 -4.56
N ARG A 115 23.51 -1.14 -4.92
CA ARG A 115 23.09 -1.21 -6.33
C ARG A 115 22.87 0.21 -6.87
N LEU A 116 23.79 0.68 -7.71
CA LEU A 116 23.65 1.94 -8.44
C LEU A 116 22.85 1.71 -9.72
N GLU A 117 21.70 2.36 -9.83
CA GLU A 117 20.94 2.41 -11.07
C GLU A 117 21.11 3.76 -11.79
N PRO A 118 21.20 3.75 -13.13
CA PRO A 118 21.19 4.97 -13.91
C PRO A 118 19.80 5.64 -13.82
N SER A 119 19.77 6.84 -13.26
CA SER A 119 18.57 7.70 -13.28
C SER A 119 18.41 8.33 -14.66
N ALA A 120 17.18 8.72 -15.03
CA ALA A 120 16.86 9.38 -16.29
C ALA A 120 17.65 10.68 -16.53
N ASP A 121 18.09 11.31 -15.44
CA ASP A 121 18.87 12.56 -15.46
C ASP A 121 20.39 12.33 -15.59
N GLY A 122 20.84 11.08 -15.79
CA GLY A 122 22.26 10.72 -15.87
C GLY A 122 22.98 10.63 -14.53
N SER A 123 22.29 10.89 -13.42
CA SER A 123 22.79 10.66 -12.06
C SER A 123 22.64 9.20 -11.65
N THR A 124 23.57 8.67 -10.85
CA THR A 124 23.44 7.33 -10.27
C THR A 124 22.67 7.40 -8.96
N SER A 125 21.57 6.66 -8.83
CA SER A 125 20.78 6.56 -7.60
C SER A 125 20.80 5.13 -7.07
N SER A 126 20.72 4.97 -5.75
CA SER A 126 20.60 3.65 -5.08
C SER A 126 19.19 3.48 -4.48
N PRO A 127 18.14 3.39 -5.32
CA PRO A 127 16.78 3.22 -4.80
C PRO A 127 16.58 1.83 -4.20
N ILE A 128 16.03 1.78 -2.98
CA ILE A 128 15.61 0.55 -2.31
C ILE A 128 14.28 0.03 -2.92
N ILE A 129 13.50 0.92 -3.52
CA ILE A 129 12.18 0.65 -4.13
C ILE A 129 12.14 1.31 -5.51
N HIS A 130 11.76 0.52 -6.51
CA HIS A 130 11.40 0.93 -7.85
C HIS A 130 9.87 0.92 -8.00
N LEU A 131 9.28 2.07 -8.30
CA LEU A 131 8.01 2.11 -9.04
C LEU A 131 8.32 1.63 -10.47
N HIS A 132 8.45 0.33 -10.66
CA HIS A 132 8.65 -0.21 -11.99
C HIS A 132 7.44 0.14 -12.86
N HIS A 133 7.74 0.73 -14.02
CA HIS A 133 6.91 0.71 -15.21
C HIS A 133 6.71 -0.73 -15.73
N TYR A 134 6.10 -1.62 -14.94
CA TYR A 134 5.81 -2.99 -15.36
C TYR A 134 4.73 -3.06 -16.46
N HIS A 135 4.14 -1.93 -16.88
CA HIS A 135 3.20 -1.92 -18.00
C HIS A 135 3.85 -2.03 -19.39
N LEU A 136 5.17 -1.82 -19.56
CA LEU A 136 5.77 -1.84 -20.91
C LEU A 136 6.48 -3.13 -21.31
N VAL A 137 6.85 -4.00 -20.36
CA VAL A 137 7.62 -5.22 -20.69
C VAL A 137 6.70 -6.41 -21.00
N CYS A 138 5.41 -6.36 -20.64
CA CYS A 138 4.41 -7.35 -21.06
C CYS A 138 3.71 -6.99 -22.40
N GLY A 139 4.24 -6.02 -23.16
CA GLY A 139 3.71 -5.63 -24.47
C GLY A 139 4.32 -6.36 -25.67
N SER A 140 5.43 -7.10 -25.49
CA SER A 140 6.13 -7.79 -26.59
C SER A 140 6.14 -9.31 -26.49
N LEU A 141 5.52 -9.88 -25.45
CA LEU A 141 5.21 -11.31 -25.37
C LEU A 141 3.70 -11.47 -25.41
N THR A 142 3.12 -11.33 -26.61
CA THR A 142 1.81 -11.88 -26.90
C THR A 142 1.94 -13.39 -26.97
N PRO A 143 1.34 -14.20 -26.06
CA PRO A 143 0.97 -15.54 -26.44
C PRO A 143 -0.20 -15.39 -27.41
N MET A 144 -0.10 -16.03 -28.57
CA MET A 144 -1.22 -16.14 -29.50
C MET A 144 -2.48 -16.64 -28.78
N THR A 145 -3.58 -15.92 -29.01
CA THR A 145 -4.96 -16.42 -29.03
C THR A 145 -5.43 -17.27 -27.85
N PHE A 146 -5.97 -16.60 -26.83
CA PHE A 146 -7.02 -17.20 -26.00
C PHE A 146 -8.30 -17.32 -26.85
N ARG A 147 -8.48 -18.47 -27.52
CA ARG A 147 -9.76 -18.84 -28.14
C ARG A 147 -10.80 -19.02 -27.03
N ALA A 148 -11.74 -18.09 -26.93
CA ALA A 148 -13.02 -18.37 -26.30
C ALA A 148 -13.77 -19.39 -27.18
N LEU A 149 -14.11 -20.55 -26.61
CA LEU A 149 -15.07 -21.49 -27.20
C LEU A 149 -16.47 -20.84 -27.24
N PRO A 150 -17.29 -21.18 -28.24
CA PRO A 150 -18.48 -20.43 -28.63
C PRO A 150 -19.63 -20.61 -27.62
N GLY A 151 -20.34 -19.50 -27.37
CA GLY A 151 -21.55 -19.49 -26.55
C GLY A 151 -22.65 -20.34 -27.17
N PHE A 152 -23.22 -21.22 -26.35
CA PHE A 152 -24.54 -21.80 -26.56
C PHE A 152 -25.58 -20.68 -26.56
N ILE A 153 -26.13 -20.36 -27.73
CA ILE A 153 -27.35 -19.58 -27.85
C ILE A 153 -28.51 -20.60 -27.91
N HIS A 154 -29.19 -20.79 -26.79
CA HIS A 154 -30.57 -21.26 -26.79
C HIS A 154 -31.46 -20.03 -26.97
N GLN A 155 -32.08 -19.89 -28.14
CA GLN A 155 -33.24 -19.01 -28.31
C GLN A 155 -34.50 -19.89 -28.33
N PHE A 156 -35.35 -19.65 -27.34
CA PHE A 156 -36.77 -19.97 -27.39
C PHE A 156 -37.43 -19.04 -28.41
N TYR A 157 -38.06 -19.59 -29.44
CA TYR A 157 -39.46 -19.37 -29.84
C TYR A 157 -39.78 -20.24 -31.06
#